data_AF-A0A8W8LXH7-F1
#
_entry.id   AF-A0A8W8LXH7-F1
#
_cell.length_a   1.000
_cell.length_b   1.000
_cell.length_c   1.000
_cell.angle_alpha   90.00
_cell.angle_beta   90.00
_cell.angle_gamma   90.00
#
_symmetry.space_group_name_H-M   'P 1'
#
loop_
_entity.id
_entity.type
_entity.pdbx_description
1 polymer ?
#
loop_
_entity_poly.entity_id
_entity_poly.type
_entity_poly.pdbx_seq_one_letter_code
_entity_poly.pdbx_strand_id
1 'polypeptide(L)'
;MKIDRNKLKKSTTEVPADCRVLIEKLRNATEEYLYKELQAITTVTSWTYGKCELYHWSDILDKFDEIMEKACKKETEKWTLACDLPSNERLKELLLYILDFTSLLIEHSFSRHLYNSMEHLTTLLSSCDMTVVLGVLNLLYVFSKRSNFITRLSNDKKQGLLVRLTHLAESWGGKDNGFGLAECCKDVPISSFPSSATTLHFEFYVENKD
;
A
#
# COMPACT_ATOMS: atom_id res chain seq x y z
N MET A 1 2.75 13.80 -0.56
CA MET A 1 2.39 13.59 0.84
C MET A 1 2.17 14.99 1.29
N LYS A 2 0.96 15.37 1.66
CA LYS A 2 0.80 16.73 2.21
C LYS A 2 1.33 16.72 3.63
N ILE A 3 2.65 16.62 3.79
CA ILE A 3 3.30 16.86 5.06
C ILE A 3 3.35 18.38 5.23
N ASP A 4 2.72 18.86 6.29
CA ASP A 4 2.84 20.25 6.68
C ASP A 4 4.27 20.50 7.17
N ARG A 5 5.13 20.97 6.25
CA ARG A 5 6.55 21.28 6.51
C ARG A 5 6.72 22.34 7.61
N ASN A 6 5.68 23.12 7.93
CA ASN A 6 5.69 24.10 9.00
C ASN A 6 5.46 23.47 10.38
N LYS A 7 4.80 22.30 10.44
CA LYS A 7 4.61 21.53 11.68
C LYS A 7 5.76 20.55 11.95
N LEU A 8 6.59 20.28 10.94
CA LEU A 8 7.79 19.48 11.10
C LEU A 8 8.90 20.32 11.74
N LYS A 9 9.42 19.87 12.90
CA LYS A 9 10.73 20.34 13.34
C LYS A 9 11.74 20.02 12.22
N LYS A 10 12.53 21.02 11.81
CA LYS A 10 13.67 20.79 10.90
C LYS A 10 14.51 19.65 11.46
N SER A 11 14.90 18.71 10.60
CA SER A 11 15.77 17.60 10.98
C SER A 11 17.02 18.12 11.69
N THR A 12 17.40 17.45 12.77
CA THR A 12 18.65 17.72 13.49
C THR A 12 19.78 16.81 13.04
N THR A 13 19.56 15.97 12.01
CA THR A 13 20.51 14.96 11.54
C THR A 13 20.98 15.24 10.13
N GLU A 14 22.24 14.95 9.85
CA GLU A 14 22.76 15.02 8.48
C GLU A 14 22.31 13.82 7.65
N VAL A 15 22.11 14.04 6.35
CA VAL A 15 21.79 12.97 5.40
C VAL A 15 23.03 12.11 5.17
N PRO A 16 22.98 10.76 5.33
CA PRO A 16 24.07 9.89 4.92
C PRO A 16 24.45 10.08 3.45
N ALA A 17 25.74 9.97 3.09
CA ALA A 17 26.23 10.28 1.75
C ALA A 17 25.52 9.50 0.64
N ASP A 18 25.39 8.18 0.83
CA ASP A 18 24.74 7.31 -0.16
C ASP A 18 23.24 7.60 -0.28
N CYS A 19 22.58 7.93 0.84
CA CYS A 19 21.18 8.38 0.83
C CYS A 19 21.04 9.71 0.08
N ARG A 20 21.97 10.65 0.25
CA ARG A 20 21.94 11.95 -0.43
C ARG A 20 22.02 11.77 -1.95
N VAL A 21 22.92 10.90 -2.43
CA VAL A 21 23.05 10.61 -3.87
C VAL A 21 21.74 10.05 -4.42
N LEU A 22 21.13 9.09 -3.72
CA LEU A 22 19.86 8.51 -4.16
C LEU A 22 18.71 9.52 -4.10
N ILE A 23 18.63 10.33 -3.03
CA ILE A 23 17.61 11.37 -2.88
C ILE A 23 17.68 12.36 -4.04
N GLU A 24 18.85 12.89 -4.37
CA GLU A 24 18.99 13.85 -5.48
C GLU A 24 18.63 13.22 -6.83
N LYS A 25 19.00 11.96 -7.02
CA LYS A 25 18.69 11.18 -8.22
C LYS A 25 17.17 11.03 -8.42
N LEU A 26 16.43 10.66 -7.36
CA LEU A 26 14.98 10.47 -7.42
C LEU A 26 14.21 11.80 -7.41
N ARG A 27 14.72 12.82 -6.71
CA ARG A 27 14.07 14.14 -6.61
C ARG A 27 13.95 14.82 -7.98
N ASN A 28 14.93 14.66 -8.86
CA ASN A 28 14.91 15.30 -10.17
C ASN A 28 14.48 14.34 -11.31
N ALA A 29 14.12 13.11 -10.97
CA ALA A 29 13.68 12.10 -11.92
C ALA A 29 12.36 12.49 -12.61
N THR A 30 12.30 12.28 -13.93
CA THR A 30 11.04 12.12 -14.66
C THR A 30 10.35 10.83 -14.22
N GLU A 31 9.05 10.68 -14.48
CA GLU A 31 8.32 9.46 -14.11
C GLU A 31 8.94 8.20 -14.73
N GLU A 32 9.40 8.29 -15.99
CA GLU A 32 10.08 7.19 -16.69
C GLU A 32 11.43 6.82 -16.05
N TYR A 33 12.20 7.82 -15.60
CA TYR A 33 13.46 7.55 -14.90
C TYR A 33 13.22 7.02 -13.49
N LEU A 34 12.21 7.57 -12.81
CA LEU A 34 11.78 7.11 -11.49
C LEU A 34 11.39 5.63 -11.54
N TYR A 35 10.61 5.24 -12.55
CA TYR A 35 10.26 3.85 -12.79
C TYR A 35 11.48 2.94 -12.85
N LYS A 36 12.46 3.26 -13.71
CA LYS A 36 13.66 2.42 -13.92
C LYS A 36 14.50 2.31 -12.66
N GLU A 37 14.66 3.40 -11.94
CA GLU A 37 15.44 3.43 -10.70
C GLU A 37 14.77 2.63 -9.59
N LEU A 38 13.46 2.82 -9.37
CA LEU A 38 12.74 2.05 -8.36
C LEU A 38 12.72 0.56 -8.72
N GLN A 39 12.47 0.21 -9.98
CA GLN A 39 12.56 -1.17 -10.48
C GLN A 39 13.92 -1.81 -10.15
N ALA A 40 15.01 -1.11 -10.45
CA ALA A 40 16.36 -1.62 -10.20
C ALA A 40 16.62 -1.85 -8.70
N ILE A 41 16.16 -0.94 -7.83
CA ILE A 41 16.34 -1.05 -6.38
C ILE A 41 15.51 -2.20 -5.80
N THR A 42 14.25 -2.32 -6.20
CA THR A 42 13.32 -3.32 -5.63
C THR A 42 13.62 -4.72 -6.12
N THR A 43 14.11 -4.89 -7.36
CA THR A 43 14.48 -6.21 -7.91
C THR A 43 15.64 -6.86 -7.14
N VAL A 44 16.57 -6.07 -6.60
CA VAL A 44 17.72 -6.61 -5.87
C VAL A 44 17.36 -6.91 -4.40
N THR A 45 16.25 -6.39 -3.87
CA THR A 45 15.79 -6.56 -2.47
C THR A 45 16.86 -6.33 -1.40
N SER A 46 17.89 -5.53 -1.69
CA SER A 46 18.95 -5.24 -0.73
C SER A 46 19.03 -3.74 -0.50
N TRP A 47 18.75 -3.33 0.74
CA TRP A 47 18.99 -1.95 1.16
C TRP A 47 20.47 -1.77 1.45
N THR A 48 21.19 -1.23 0.47
CA THR A 48 22.64 -0.98 0.57
C THR A 48 22.97 0.35 1.21
N TYR A 49 21.95 1.15 1.58
CA TYR A 49 22.11 2.49 2.12
C TYR A 49 22.13 2.48 3.65
N GLY A 50 22.82 3.44 4.26
CA GLY A 50 22.79 3.61 5.71
C GLY A 50 21.39 3.88 6.26
N LYS A 51 21.19 3.66 7.57
CA LYS A 51 19.96 4.05 8.27
C LYS A 51 19.76 5.56 8.15
N CYS A 52 18.55 6.01 7.82
CA CYS A 52 18.27 7.42 7.53
C CYS A 52 17.02 7.96 8.25
N GLU A 53 16.91 9.28 8.36
CA GLU A 53 15.68 9.92 8.85
C GLU A 53 14.66 10.01 7.71
N LEU A 54 13.40 9.66 7.99
CA LEU A 54 12.34 9.74 6.99
C LEU A 54 12.11 11.17 6.46
N TYR A 55 12.39 12.19 7.27
CA TYR A 55 12.28 13.61 6.91
C TYR A 55 13.04 13.94 5.61
N HIS A 56 14.23 13.37 5.43
CA HIS A 56 15.10 13.62 4.27
C HIS A 56 14.50 13.15 2.94
N TRP A 57 13.50 12.26 3.00
CA TRP A 57 12.81 11.70 1.85
C TRP A 57 11.49 12.39 1.54
N SER A 58 11.14 13.46 2.26
CA SER A 58 9.85 14.16 2.12
C SER A 58 9.51 14.54 0.68
N ASP A 59 10.43 15.14 -0.09
CA ASP A 59 10.15 15.49 -1.50
C ASP A 59 9.86 14.27 -2.39
N ILE A 60 10.48 13.12 -2.10
CA ILE A 60 10.26 11.88 -2.85
C ILE A 60 8.92 11.25 -2.45
N LEU A 61 8.65 11.20 -1.14
CA LEU A 61 7.36 10.79 -0.59
C LEU A 61 6.24 11.72 -1.09
N ASP A 62 6.57 12.97 -1.43
CA ASP A 62 5.63 13.90 -2.04
C ASP A 62 5.16 13.46 -3.40
N LYS A 63 6.11 13.10 -4.27
CA LYS A 63 5.82 12.52 -5.58
C LYS A 63 5.09 11.19 -5.49
N PHE A 64 5.48 10.33 -4.55
CA PHE A 64 4.85 9.01 -4.40
C PHE A 64 3.37 9.11 -4.04
N ASP A 65 3.03 10.06 -3.17
CA ASP A 65 1.65 10.34 -2.79
C ASP A 65 0.82 10.80 -3.99
N GLU A 66 1.34 11.68 -4.86
CA GLU A 66 0.63 12.10 -6.08
C GLU A 66 0.37 10.91 -7.02
N ILE A 67 1.33 9.98 -7.14
CA ILE A 67 1.17 8.77 -7.95
C ILE A 67 0.16 7.81 -7.30
N MET A 68 0.24 7.62 -5.99
CA MET A 68 -0.73 6.82 -5.23
C MET A 68 -2.15 7.43 -5.31
N GLU A 69 -2.28 8.76 -5.27
CA GLU A 69 -3.54 9.46 -5.45
C GLU A 69 -4.13 9.18 -6.83
N LYS A 70 -3.32 9.27 -7.89
CA LYS A 70 -3.74 8.89 -9.26
C LYS A 70 -4.20 7.44 -9.31
N ALA A 71 -3.46 6.52 -8.69
CA ALA A 71 -3.81 5.10 -8.65
C ALA A 71 -5.10 4.82 -7.89
N CYS A 72 -5.38 5.57 -6.81
CA CYS A 72 -6.57 5.43 -5.97
C CYS A 72 -7.85 6.02 -6.58
N LYS A 73 -7.77 6.76 -7.70
CA LYS A 73 -8.96 7.37 -8.31
C LYS A 73 -9.97 6.27 -8.66
N LYS A 74 -11.21 6.46 -8.21
CA LYS A 74 -12.32 5.55 -8.54
C LYS A 74 -12.83 5.86 -9.93
N GLU A 75 -13.06 4.81 -10.70
CA GLU A 75 -13.76 4.96 -11.98
C GLU A 75 -15.23 5.31 -11.72
N THR A 76 -15.83 6.20 -12.53
CA THR A 76 -17.17 6.73 -12.21
C THR A 76 -18.26 5.67 -12.37
N GLU A 77 -18.04 4.71 -13.28
CA GLU A 77 -19.03 3.70 -13.67
C GLU A 77 -18.70 2.29 -13.13
N LYS A 78 -17.55 2.11 -12.50
CA LYS A 78 -17.07 0.79 -12.05
C LYS A 78 -16.50 0.88 -10.64
N TRP A 79 -16.71 -0.17 -9.86
CA TRP A 79 -16.10 -0.35 -8.53
C TRP A 79 -14.62 -0.76 -8.63
N THR A 80 -13.85 -0.06 -9.44
CA THR A 80 -12.43 -0.34 -9.72
C THR A 80 -11.59 0.91 -9.48
N LEU A 81 -10.36 0.71 -9.02
CA LEU A 81 -9.38 1.78 -8.91
C LEU A 81 -8.70 2.03 -10.26
N ALA A 82 -8.14 3.22 -10.46
CA ALA A 82 -7.46 3.56 -11.69
C ALA A 82 -6.27 2.62 -11.97
N CYS A 83 -5.55 2.16 -10.94
CA CYS A 83 -4.47 1.17 -11.12
C CYS A 83 -4.95 -0.21 -11.59
N ASP A 84 -6.24 -0.51 -11.44
CA ASP A 84 -6.82 -1.80 -11.81
C ASP A 84 -7.22 -1.85 -13.30
N LEU A 85 -7.24 -0.70 -13.98
CA LEU A 85 -7.64 -0.61 -15.38
C LEU A 85 -6.52 -1.16 -16.28
N PRO A 86 -6.85 -1.99 -17.30
CA PRO A 86 -5.86 -2.49 -18.25
C PRO A 86 -5.08 -1.38 -18.99
N SER A 87 -5.70 -0.22 -19.20
CA SER A 87 -5.06 0.95 -19.81
C SER A 87 -3.98 1.59 -18.93
N ASN A 88 -3.93 1.25 -17.65
CA ASN A 88 -3.07 1.85 -16.64
C ASN A 88 -2.03 0.87 -16.10
N GLU A 89 -1.65 -0.15 -16.88
CA GLU A 89 -0.65 -1.16 -16.48
C GLU A 89 0.66 -0.51 -16.01
N ARG A 90 1.16 0.51 -16.73
CA ARG A 90 2.36 1.25 -16.35
C ARG A 90 2.25 1.96 -15.00
N LEU A 91 1.07 2.52 -14.70
CA LEU A 91 0.79 3.15 -13.40
C LEU A 91 0.80 2.11 -12.28
N LYS A 92 0.23 0.92 -12.54
CA LYS A 92 0.21 -0.19 -11.58
C LYS A 92 1.62 -0.69 -11.28
N GLU A 93 2.45 -0.90 -12.29
CA GLU A 93 3.85 -1.31 -12.11
C GLU A 93 4.63 -0.28 -11.28
N LEU A 94 4.49 1.02 -11.60
CA LEU A 94 5.13 2.08 -10.84
C LEU A 94 4.64 2.13 -9.39
N LEU A 95 3.33 1.95 -9.17
CA LEU A 95 2.75 1.87 -7.83
C LEU A 95 3.37 0.73 -7.02
N LEU A 96 3.53 -0.46 -7.60
CA LEU A 96 4.14 -1.60 -6.92
C LEU A 96 5.59 -1.30 -6.51
N TYR A 97 6.38 -0.70 -7.39
CA TYR A 97 7.74 -0.29 -7.04
C TYR A 97 7.79 0.80 -5.97
N ILE A 98 6.82 1.71 -5.95
CA ILE A 98 6.67 2.69 -4.88
C ILE A 98 6.35 2.01 -3.54
N LEU A 99 5.43 1.03 -3.52
CA LEU A 99 5.09 0.29 -2.30
C LEU A 99 6.28 -0.51 -1.76
N ASP A 100 7.01 -1.19 -2.64
CA ASP A 100 8.21 -1.95 -2.28
C ASP A 100 9.34 -1.06 -1.78
N PHE A 101 9.64 0.02 -2.50
CA PHE A 101 10.64 0.99 -2.08
C PHE A 101 10.28 1.64 -0.75
N THR A 102 9.00 2.02 -0.57
CA THR A 102 8.54 2.61 0.69
C THR A 102 8.68 1.60 1.83
N SER A 103 8.43 0.32 1.59
CA SER A 103 8.63 -0.74 2.60
C SER A 103 10.09 -0.83 3.02
N LEU A 104 11.02 -0.87 2.06
CA LEU A 104 12.45 -0.86 2.32
C LEU A 104 12.89 0.41 3.08
N LEU A 105 12.43 1.57 2.65
CA LEU A 105 12.74 2.84 3.30
C LEU A 105 12.24 2.87 4.75
N ILE A 106 11.01 2.42 5.01
CA ILE A 106 10.43 2.36 6.36
C ILE A 106 11.20 1.36 7.23
N GLU A 107 11.65 0.24 6.67
CA GLU A 107 12.47 -0.74 7.39
C GLU A 107 13.78 -0.15 7.90
N HIS A 108 14.44 0.66 7.06
CA HIS A 108 15.77 1.22 7.32
C HIS A 108 15.75 2.70 7.74
N SER A 109 14.61 3.23 8.18
CA SER A 109 14.51 4.62 8.64
C SER A 109 14.15 4.78 10.13
N PHE A 110 14.18 6.02 10.60
CA PHE A 110 13.56 6.47 11.85
C PHE A 110 12.70 7.71 11.61
N SER A 111 12.06 8.25 12.66
CA SER A 111 11.04 9.31 12.53
C SER A 111 9.87 8.89 11.62
N ARG A 112 9.46 7.62 11.66
CA ARG A 112 8.41 7.05 10.79
C ARG A 112 7.01 7.67 10.96
N HIS A 113 6.77 8.37 12.06
CA HIS A 113 5.53 9.11 12.30
C HIS A 113 5.30 10.25 11.31
N LEU A 114 6.31 10.62 10.52
CA LEU A 114 6.19 11.62 9.46
C LEU A 114 5.45 11.12 8.22
N TYR A 115 5.29 9.81 8.04
CA TYR A 115 4.53 9.27 6.94
C TYR A 115 3.05 9.64 7.05
N ASN A 116 2.47 10.25 6.00
CA ASN A 116 1.11 10.78 6.02
C ASN A 116 0.27 10.37 4.79
N SER A 117 0.61 9.27 4.12
CA SER A 117 -0.13 8.77 2.94
C SER A 117 -1.00 7.55 3.26
N MET A 118 -1.38 7.38 4.54
CA MET A 118 -2.12 6.20 5.02
C MET A 118 -3.50 6.03 4.36
N GLU A 119 -4.14 7.12 3.92
CA GLU A 119 -5.45 7.05 3.26
C GLU A 119 -5.38 6.34 1.90
N HIS A 120 -4.28 6.53 1.16
CA HIS A 120 -4.04 5.81 -0.09
C HIS A 120 -3.82 4.33 0.18
N LEU A 121 -3.03 3.97 1.19
CA LEU A 121 -2.83 2.56 1.57
C LEU A 121 -4.17 1.88 1.92
N THR A 122 -5.01 2.51 2.74
CA THR A 122 -6.34 1.97 3.08
C THR A 122 -7.23 1.84 1.85
N THR A 123 -7.14 2.74 0.88
CA THR A 123 -7.91 2.66 -0.37
C THR A 123 -7.40 1.54 -1.28
N LEU A 124 -6.09 1.39 -1.42
CA LEU A 124 -5.48 0.36 -2.26
C LEU A 124 -5.75 -1.07 -1.75
N LEU A 125 -6.10 -1.26 -0.47
CA LEU A 125 -6.59 -2.55 0.05
C LEU A 125 -7.91 -3.00 -0.62
N SER A 126 -8.61 -2.13 -1.37
CA SER A 126 -9.77 -2.51 -2.18
C SER A 126 -9.45 -2.69 -3.67
N SER A 127 -8.18 -2.74 -4.07
CA SER A 127 -7.79 -3.10 -5.43
C SER A 127 -8.26 -4.52 -5.76
N CYS A 128 -8.65 -4.76 -7.02
CA CYS A 128 -8.95 -6.11 -7.50
C CYS A 128 -7.69 -6.90 -7.90
N ASP A 129 -6.51 -6.28 -7.90
CA ASP A 129 -5.23 -6.95 -8.15
C ASP A 129 -4.57 -7.34 -6.81
N MET A 130 -4.46 -8.65 -6.57
CA MET A 130 -3.90 -9.18 -5.32
C MET A 130 -2.43 -8.83 -5.11
N THR A 131 -1.66 -8.54 -6.17
CA THR A 131 -0.27 -8.08 -6.04
C THR A 131 -0.22 -6.69 -5.42
N VAL A 132 -1.16 -5.80 -5.77
CA VAL A 132 -1.29 -4.47 -5.15
C VAL A 132 -1.66 -4.61 -3.67
N VAL A 133 -2.65 -5.45 -3.36
CA VAL A 133 -3.08 -5.71 -1.97
C VAL A 133 -1.91 -6.26 -1.14
N LEU A 134 -1.16 -7.23 -1.67
CA LEU A 134 0.03 -7.78 -0.99
C LEU A 134 1.12 -6.73 -0.77
N GLY A 135 1.40 -5.86 -1.74
CA GLY A 135 2.35 -4.77 -1.58
C GLY A 135 1.97 -3.82 -0.44
N VAL A 136 0.69 -3.47 -0.33
CA VAL A 136 0.18 -2.65 0.78
C VAL A 136 0.28 -3.38 2.12
N LEU A 137 -0.12 -4.66 2.17
CA LEU A 137 -0.04 -5.47 3.40
C LEU A 137 1.41 -5.62 3.87
N ASN A 138 2.37 -5.78 2.96
CA ASN A 138 3.79 -5.80 3.29
C ASN A 138 4.22 -4.48 3.94
N LEU A 139 3.86 -3.34 3.35
CA LEU A 139 4.19 -2.03 3.92
C LEU A 139 3.59 -1.85 5.32
N LEU A 140 2.32 -2.23 5.53
CA LEU A 140 1.65 -2.20 6.83
C LEU A 140 2.34 -3.14 7.85
N TYR A 141 2.79 -4.31 7.40
CA TYR A 141 3.58 -5.23 8.21
C TYR A 141 4.91 -4.61 8.65
N VAL A 142 5.66 -3.97 7.73
CA VAL A 142 6.92 -3.29 8.07
C VAL A 142 6.67 -2.17 9.08
N PHE A 143 5.62 -1.36 8.90
CA PHE A 143 5.22 -0.35 9.89
C PHE A 143 4.96 -0.97 11.26
N SER A 144 4.20 -2.06 11.33
CA SER A 144 3.87 -2.76 12.58
C SER A 144 5.10 -3.35 13.26
N LYS A 145 6.00 -3.95 12.47
CA LYS A 145 7.23 -4.58 12.96
C LYS A 145 8.26 -3.57 13.46
N ARG A 146 8.36 -2.42 12.79
CA ARG A 146 9.44 -1.45 13.02
C ARG A 146 8.98 -0.21 13.80
N SER A 147 7.69 0.00 14.00
CA SER A 147 7.19 1.21 14.65
C SER A 147 5.83 1.05 15.32
N ASN A 148 5.53 2.01 16.19
CA ASN A 148 4.23 2.17 16.82
C ASN A 148 3.33 3.07 15.95
N PHE A 149 3.62 3.21 14.64
CA PHE A 149 2.93 4.14 13.75
C PHE A 149 1.43 3.86 13.68
N ILE A 150 1.06 2.60 13.41
CA ILE A 150 -0.34 2.19 13.26
C ILE A 150 -1.12 2.39 14.57
N THR A 151 -0.51 2.12 15.73
CA THR A 151 -1.18 2.29 17.02
C THR A 151 -1.40 3.75 17.40
N ARG A 152 -0.65 4.69 16.79
CA ARG A 152 -0.75 6.14 17.00
C ARG A 152 -1.56 6.88 15.95
N LEU A 153 -2.15 6.18 14.97
CA LEU A 153 -3.08 6.79 14.04
C LEU A 153 -4.29 7.36 14.79
N SER A 154 -4.88 8.42 14.24
CA SER A 154 -6.19 8.90 14.67
C SER A 154 -7.23 7.78 14.60
N ASN A 155 -8.20 7.79 15.52
CA ASN A 155 -9.23 6.74 15.59
C ASN A 155 -9.93 6.50 14.25
N ASP A 156 -10.29 7.55 13.50
CA ASP A 156 -10.99 7.41 12.22
C ASP A 156 -10.15 6.63 11.18
N LYS A 157 -8.89 7.04 10.98
CA LYS A 157 -7.94 6.36 10.07
C LYS A 157 -7.69 4.91 10.51
N LYS A 158 -7.53 4.68 11.82
CA LYS A 158 -7.31 3.35 12.38
C LYS A 158 -8.52 2.45 12.16
N GLN A 159 -9.74 2.95 12.41
CA GLN A 159 -10.96 2.19 12.22
C GLN A 159 -11.18 1.85 10.75
N GLY A 160 -10.97 2.82 9.84
CA GLY A 160 -11.07 2.57 8.40
C GLY A 160 -10.09 1.50 7.91
N LEU A 161 -8.86 1.49 8.43
CA LEU A 161 -7.88 0.44 8.14
C LEU A 161 -8.32 -0.93 8.68
N LEU A 162 -8.75 -0.99 9.95
CA LEU A 162 -9.17 -2.24 10.58
C LEU A 162 -10.36 -2.86 9.86
N VAL A 163 -11.35 -2.07 9.45
CA VAL A 163 -12.49 -2.56 8.67
C VAL A 163 -12.03 -3.24 7.37
N ARG A 164 -11.10 -2.62 6.62
CA ARG A 164 -10.56 -3.21 5.39
C ARG A 164 -9.78 -4.50 5.66
N LEU A 165 -8.94 -4.53 6.70
CA LEU A 165 -8.18 -5.73 7.07
C LEU A 165 -9.10 -6.86 7.54
N THR A 166 -10.17 -6.56 8.27
CA THR A 166 -11.18 -7.54 8.67
C THR A 166 -11.86 -8.14 7.43
N HIS A 167 -12.31 -7.34 6.47
CA HIS A 167 -12.92 -7.86 5.24
C HIS A 167 -11.96 -8.75 4.44
N LEU A 168 -10.65 -8.46 4.44
CA LEU A 168 -9.65 -9.31 3.79
C LEU A 168 -9.40 -10.61 4.55
N ALA A 169 -9.48 -10.57 5.90
CA ALA A 169 -9.27 -11.73 6.76
C ALA A 169 -10.52 -12.61 6.91
N GLU A 170 -11.72 -12.07 6.63
CA GLU A 170 -12.96 -12.82 6.63
C GLU A 170 -12.93 -13.95 5.60
N SER A 171 -13.49 -15.10 5.97
CA SER A 171 -13.54 -16.26 5.12
C SER A 171 -14.52 -16.05 3.96
N TRP A 172 -13.98 -15.86 2.77
CA TRP A 172 -14.72 -15.91 1.51
C TRP A 172 -15.22 -17.35 1.31
N GLY A 173 -16.52 -17.59 1.56
CA GLY A 173 -17.13 -18.93 1.52
C GLY A 173 -17.99 -19.27 2.74
N GLY A 174 -17.92 -18.45 3.79
CA GLY A 174 -18.70 -18.65 5.02
C GLY A 174 -18.18 -19.82 5.87
N LYS A 175 -18.27 -19.68 7.18
CA LYS A 175 -17.95 -20.75 8.13
C LYS A 175 -18.84 -21.99 7.92
N ASP A 176 -20.01 -21.78 7.34
CA ASP A 176 -21.09 -22.76 7.21
C ASP A 176 -20.89 -23.74 6.05
N ASN A 177 -20.10 -23.40 5.03
CA ASN A 177 -19.86 -24.28 3.88
C ASN A 177 -18.54 -25.07 3.96
N GLY A 178 -17.71 -24.84 4.99
CA GLY A 178 -16.43 -25.54 5.17
C GLY A 178 -15.43 -25.37 4.01
N PHE A 179 -15.70 -24.45 3.08
CA PHE A 179 -14.95 -24.26 1.85
C PHE A 179 -14.06 -23.03 1.99
N GLY A 180 -12.82 -23.25 2.44
CA GLY A 180 -11.86 -22.20 2.70
C GLY A 180 -11.00 -21.84 1.49
N LEU A 181 -10.34 -20.68 1.55
CA LEU A 181 -9.48 -20.16 0.48
C LEU A 181 -8.41 -21.17 0.01
N ALA A 182 -7.81 -21.94 0.93
CA ALA A 182 -6.82 -22.95 0.58
C ALA A 182 -7.40 -24.08 -0.30
N GLU A 183 -8.67 -24.43 -0.12
CA GLU A 183 -9.37 -25.40 -0.96
C GLU A 183 -9.66 -24.81 -2.35
N CYS A 184 -10.05 -23.52 -2.42
CA CYS A 184 -10.27 -22.79 -3.68
C CYS A 184 -9.02 -22.72 -4.58
N CYS A 185 -7.82 -22.73 -3.99
CA CYS A 185 -6.56 -22.62 -4.71
C CYS A 185 -6.02 -23.97 -5.23
N LYS A 186 -6.72 -25.09 -4.99
CA LYS A 186 -6.28 -26.39 -5.50
C LYS A 186 -6.54 -26.49 -6.99
N ASP A 187 -5.58 -27.03 -7.74
CA ASP A 187 -5.72 -27.34 -9.16
C ASP A 187 -6.50 -28.65 -9.33
N VAL A 188 -7.82 -28.58 -9.11
CA VAL A 188 -8.77 -29.69 -9.25
C VAL A 188 -9.90 -29.33 -10.21
N PRO A 189 -10.56 -30.32 -10.85
CA PRO A 189 -11.68 -30.06 -11.74
C PRO A 189 -12.78 -29.24 -11.05
N ILE A 190 -13.47 -28.37 -11.80
CA ILE A 190 -14.50 -27.49 -11.22
C ILE A 190 -15.63 -28.23 -10.51
N SER A 191 -15.90 -29.48 -10.91
CA SER A 191 -16.85 -30.39 -10.28
C SER A 191 -16.48 -30.81 -8.86
N SER A 192 -15.21 -30.64 -8.47
CA SER A 192 -14.71 -30.92 -7.12
C SER A 192 -15.02 -29.79 -6.14
N PHE A 193 -15.48 -28.63 -6.62
CA PHE A 193 -15.89 -27.51 -5.78
C PHE A 193 -17.39 -27.55 -5.49
N PRO A 194 -17.84 -27.12 -4.29
CA PRO A 194 -19.26 -27.00 -3.98
C PRO A 194 -19.98 -26.09 -4.98
N SER A 195 -21.20 -26.41 -5.38
CA SER A 195 -22.00 -25.55 -6.27
C SER A 195 -22.24 -24.16 -5.68
N SER A 196 -22.30 -24.06 -4.35
CA SER A 196 -22.40 -22.80 -3.61
C SER A 196 -21.14 -21.92 -3.70
N ALA A 197 -19.99 -22.44 -4.13
CA ALA A 197 -18.74 -21.66 -4.23
C ALA A 197 -18.81 -20.51 -5.26
N THR A 198 -19.76 -20.57 -6.20
CA THR A 198 -20.03 -19.49 -7.17
C THR A 198 -21.25 -18.65 -6.80
N THR A 199 -21.92 -18.96 -5.69
CA THR A 199 -23.15 -18.29 -5.26
C THR A 199 -22.82 -17.28 -4.17
N LEU A 200 -22.92 -16.00 -4.51
CA LEU A 200 -22.78 -14.91 -3.55
C LEU A 200 -24.13 -14.67 -2.85
N HIS A 201 -24.19 -14.95 -1.55
CA HIS A 201 -25.31 -14.52 -0.71
C HIS A 201 -24.97 -13.18 -0.07
N PHE A 202 -25.77 -12.16 -0.34
CA PHE A 202 -25.62 -10.84 0.26
C PHE A 202 -26.87 -10.53 1.09
N GLU A 203 -26.66 -10.18 2.36
CA GLU A 203 -27.68 -9.63 3.23
C GLU A 203 -27.42 -8.13 3.40
N PHE A 204 -28.39 -7.32 2.95
CA PHE A 204 -28.32 -5.88 3.10
C PHE A 204 -28.95 -5.47 4.43
N TYR A 205 -28.17 -4.80 5.28
CA TYR A 205 -28.68 -4.20 6.50
C TYR A 205 -28.79 -2.69 6.29
N VAL A 206 -30.03 -2.17 6.38
CA VAL A 206 -30.27 -0.73 6.37
C VAL A 206 -29.75 -0.17 7.70
N GLU A 207 -28.88 0.83 7.66
CA GLU A 207 -28.59 1.63 8.86
C GLU A 207 -29.87 2.36 9.26
N ASN A 208 -30.53 1.85 10.31
CA ASN A 208 -31.59 2.59 10.98
C ASN A 208 -30.95 3.85 11.58
N LYS A 209 -31.27 5.01 11.03
CA LYS A 209 -30.99 6.30 11.67
C LYS A 209 -31.97 6.46 12.83
N ASP A 210 -31.56 6.03 14.01
CA ASP A 210 -32.12 6.53 15.27
C ASP A 210 -31.44 7.84 15.67
#